data_AF-A0A1X7SVE9-F1
#
_entry.id   AF-A0A1X7SVE9-F1
#
_cell.length_a   1.000
_cell.length_b   1.000
_cell.length_c   1.000
_cell.angle_alpha   90.00
_cell.angle_beta   90.00
_cell.angle_gamma   90.00
#
_symmetry.space_group_name_H-M   'P 1'
#
loop_
_entity.id
_entity.type
_entity.pdbx_description
1 polymer ?
#
loop_
_entity_poly.entity_id
_entity_poly.type
_entity_poly.pdbx_seq_one_letter_code
_entity_poly.pdbx_strand_id
1 'polypeptide(L)'
;MVIHRRGWSYFKDQQEFNTVVMIIKLLSYLYTGSASMLSEAIHSLVDVLNQCLLAFGITQSIRKPDLSHPYGFSRARYVYSLISGIGIFFLGCGVTVYHGINSIMYPPILSHLPAAFVVLAGSLLVEGATLIAAIRQVQISAAETKMSFKDF
;
A
#
# COMPACT_ATOMS: atom_id res chain seq x y z
N MET A 1 3.90 -12.10 -25.20
CA MET A 1 4.96 -12.36 -24.19
C MET A 1 5.75 -11.10 -23.75
N VAL A 2 5.55 -9.91 -24.36
CA VAL A 2 6.34 -8.69 -24.09
C VAL A 2 5.82 -7.85 -22.90
N ILE A 3 4.52 -7.95 -22.58
CA ILE A 3 3.86 -7.16 -21.52
C ILE A 3 4.40 -7.53 -20.11
N HIS A 4 4.81 -8.78 -19.93
CA HIS A 4 5.23 -9.31 -18.63
C HIS A 4 6.62 -8.82 -18.17
N ARG A 5 7.54 -8.52 -19.11
CA ARG A 5 8.87 -7.99 -18.77
C ARG A 5 8.87 -6.50 -18.46
N ARG A 6 7.98 -5.71 -19.10
CA ARG A 6 7.88 -4.26 -18.83
C ARG A 6 7.36 -3.97 -17.43
N GLY A 7 6.27 -4.63 -17.01
CA GLY A 7 5.71 -4.44 -15.67
C GLY A 7 6.69 -4.72 -14.52
N TRP A 8 7.64 -5.64 -14.74
CA TRP A 8 8.69 -5.98 -13.77
C TRP A 8 9.79 -4.92 -13.65
N SER A 9 10.14 -4.24 -14.74
CA SER A 9 11.12 -3.15 -14.71
C SER A 9 10.55 -1.95 -13.96
N TYR A 10 9.34 -1.52 -14.31
CA TYR A 10 8.67 -0.42 -13.62
C TYR A 10 8.51 -0.67 -12.12
N PHE A 11 8.22 -1.91 -11.69
CA PHE A 11 8.09 -2.25 -10.27
C PHE A 11 9.43 -2.14 -9.52
N LYS A 12 10.53 -2.58 -10.13
CA LYS A 12 11.88 -2.43 -9.57
C LYS A 12 12.29 -0.97 -9.47
N ASP A 13 12.11 -0.22 -10.56
CA ASP A 13 12.47 1.20 -10.62
C ASP A 13 11.67 2.01 -9.59
N GLN A 14 10.38 1.69 -9.42
CA GLN A 14 9.50 2.31 -8.41
C GLN A 14 9.96 1.98 -6.97
N GLN A 15 10.38 0.74 -6.72
CA GLN A 15 10.79 0.30 -5.39
C GLN A 15 12.15 0.88 -4.99
N GLU A 16 13.09 0.99 -5.92
CA GLU A 16 14.35 1.68 -5.72
C GLU A 16 14.11 3.15 -5.34
N PHE A 17 13.22 3.84 -6.05
CA PHE A 17 12.85 5.22 -5.75
C PHE A 17 12.22 5.37 -4.35
N ASN A 18 11.25 4.52 -4.00
CA ASN A 18 10.58 4.58 -2.69
C ASN A 18 11.54 4.27 -1.54
N THR A 19 12.50 3.37 -1.74
CA THR A 19 13.52 3.04 -0.73
C THR A 19 14.46 4.22 -0.50
N VAL A 20 14.89 4.90 -1.57
CA VAL A 20 15.72 6.12 -1.46
C VAL A 20 14.97 7.22 -0.73
N VAL A 21 13.71 7.47 -1.07
CA VAL A 21 12.87 8.47 -0.40
C VAL A 21 12.70 8.13 1.09
N MET A 22 12.49 6.86 1.43
CA MET A 22 12.41 6.40 2.82
C MET A 22 13.71 6.70 3.59
N ILE A 23 14.88 6.41 3.01
CA ILE A 23 16.18 6.70 3.64
C ILE A 23 16.35 8.20 3.86
N ILE A 24 16.01 9.02 2.88
CA ILE A 24 16.09 10.49 3.00
C ILE A 24 15.17 10.99 4.12
N LYS A 25 13.92 10.51 4.19
CA LYS A 25 12.99 10.88 5.27
C LYS A 25 13.49 10.43 6.64
N LEU A 26 14.06 9.24 6.74
CA LEU A 26 14.64 8.72 7.99
C LEU A 26 15.84 9.56 8.44
N LEU A 27 16.75 9.91 7.53
CA LEU A 27 17.88 10.80 7.83
C LEU A 27 17.41 12.21 8.19
N SER A 28 16.36 12.70 7.53
CA SER A 28 15.74 13.99 7.85
C SER A 28 15.13 13.97 9.25
N TYR A 29 14.48 12.88 9.66
CA TYR A 29 14.04 12.70 11.05
C TYR A 29 15.21 12.70 12.02
N LEU A 30 16.28 11.94 11.75
CA LEU A 30 17.45 11.88 12.64
C LEU A 30 18.12 13.26 12.82
N TYR A 31 18.07 14.09 11.78
CA TYR A 31 18.58 15.46 11.84
C TYR A 31 17.63 16.43 12.56
N THR A 32 16.32 16.32 12.32
CA THR A 32 15.33 17.31 12.79
C THR A 32 14.73 16.95 14.16
N GLY A 33 14.73 15.67 14.54
CA GLY A 33 14.10 15.14 15.76
C GLY A 33 12.57 15.25 15.80
N SER A 34 11.91 15.70 14.73
CA SER A 34 10.48 16.01 14.72
C SER A 34 9.59 14.76 14.65
N ALA A 35 8.59 14.69 15.53
CA ALA A 35 7.58 13.62 15.53
C ALA A 35 6.78 13.54 14.22
N SER A 36 6.55 14.68 13.54
CA SER A 36 5.89 14.69 12.23
C SER A 36 6.75 14.04 11.15
N MET A 37 8.06 14.28 11.17
CA MET A 37 8.99 13.67 10.21
C MET A 37 9.18 12.17 10.47
N LEU A 38 9.09 11.75 11.74
CA LEU A 38 9.08 10.33 12.11
C LEU A 38 7.84 9.62 11.54
N SER A 39 6.65 10.23 11.65
CA SER A 39 5.41 9.67 11.09
C SER A 39 5.51 9.48 9.57
N GLU A 40 6.09 10.48 8.88
CA GLU A 40 6.36 10.42 7.44
C GLU A 40 7.36 9.32 7.06
N ALA A 41 8.42 9.13 7.86
CA ALA A 41 9.41 8.08 7.65
C ALA A 41 8.82 6.68 7.88
N ILE A 42 8.02 6.49 8.93
CA ILE A 42 7.32 5.22 9.21
C ILE A 42 6.33 4.90 8.10
N HIS A 43 5.60 5.89 7.61
CA HIS A 43 4.66 5.70 6.52
C HIS A 43 5.37 5.19 5.26
N SER A 44 6.46 5.85 4.84
CA SER A 44 7.26 5.39 3.70
C SER A 44 7.93 4.03 3.94
N LEU A 45 8.29 3.67 5.17
CA LEU A 45 8.80 2.34 5.51
C LEU A 45 7.74 1.26 5.29
N VAL A 46 6.51 1.49 5.75
CA VAL A 46 5.39 0.55 5.57
C VAL A 46 5.09 0.34 4.08
N ASP A 47 5.13 1.40 3.28
CA ASP A 47 4.93 1.31 1.83
C ASP A 47 6.02 0.49 1.12
N VAL A 48 7.29 0.70 1.47
CA VAL A 48 8.41 -0.10 0.93
C VAL A 48 8.25 -1.57 1.32
N LEU A 49 7.91 -1.87 2.57
CA LEU A 49 7.67 -3.24 3.02
C LEU A 49 6.52 -3.90 2.26
N ASN A 50 5.43 -3.16 2.02
CA ASN A 50 4.29 -3.67 1.28
C ASN A 50 4.66 -3.98 -0.18
N GLN A 51 5.41 -3.07 -0.83
CA GLN A 51 5.90 -3.27 -2.19
C GLN A 51 6.86 -4.46 -2.28
N CYS A 52 7.80 -4.61 -1.33
CA CYS A 52 8.67 -5.78 -1.22
C CYS A 52 7.88 -7.09 -1.18
N LEU A 53 6.85 -7.15 -0.35
CA LEU A 53 6.02 -8.35 -0.18
C LEU A 53 5.27 -8.70 -1.48
N LEU A 54 4.71 -7.69 -2.15
CA LEU A 54 4.03 -7.88 -3.43
C LEU A 54 5.01 -8.28 -4.55
N ALA A 55 6.18 -7.66 -4.62
CA ALA A 55 7.24 -8.01 -5.56
C ALA A 55 7.66 -9.47 -5.39
N PHE A 56 7.84 -9.91 -4.15
CA PHE A 56 8.16 -11.31 -3.84
C PHE A 56 7.05 -12.25 -4.30
N GLY A 57 5.78 -11.88 -4.06
CA GLY A 57 4.64 -12.67 -4.51
C GLY A 57 4.50 -12.77 -6.03
N ILE A 58 4.81 -11.68 -6.74
CA ILE A 58 4.88 -11.69 -8.20
C ILE A 58 6.04 -12.57 -8.66
N THR A 59 7.23 -12.46 -8.07
CA THR A 59 8.40 -13.30 -8.40
C THR A 59 8.07 -14.78 -8.29
N GLN A 60 7.46 -15.16 -7.16
CA GLN A 60 7.03 -16.54 -6.93
C GLN A 60 5.96 -16.96 -7.94
N SER A 61 5.06 -16.06 -8.35
CA SER A 61 4.01 -16.39 -9.32
C SER A 61 4.49 -16.75 -10.73
N ILE A 62 5.70 -16.29 -11.09
CA ILE A 62 6.31 -16.49 -12.41
C ILE A 62 7.17 -17.76 -12.44
N ARG A 63 7.41 -18.38 -11.28
CA ARG A 63 8.22 -19.59 -11.16
C ARG A 63 7.61 -20.73 -11.98
N LYS A 64 8.47 -21.41 -12.75
CA LYS A 64 8.08 -22.56 -13.59
C LYS A 64 7.48 -23.69 -12.74
N PRO A 65 6.52 -24.46 -13.27
CA PRO A 65 5.98 -25.64 -12.59
C PRO A 65 7.08 -26.64 -12.23
N ASP A 66 6.95 -27.26 -11.07
CA ASP A 66 7.84 -28.31 -10.57
C ASP A 66 7.02 -29.59 -10.35
N LEU A 67 7.67 -30.74 -10.18
CA LEU A 67 7.02 -32.03 -9.92
C LEU A 67 6.11 -31.99 -8.68
N SER A 68 6.41 -31.13 -7.71
CA SER A 68 5.59 -30.87 -6.52
C SER A 68 4.37 -29.97 -6.79
N HIS A 69 4.40 -29.15 -7.84
CA HIS A 69 3.37 -28.17 -8.20
C HIS A 69 3.10 -28.20 -9.72
N PRO A 70 2.42 -29.24 -10.23
CA PRO A 70 2.20 -29.43 -11.67
C PRO A 70 1.37 -28.32 -12.33
N TYR A 71 0.55 -27.60 -11.54
CA TYR A 71 -0.25 -26.46 -12.00
C TYR A 71 0.52 -25.11 -12.00
N GLY A 72 1.78 -25.09 -11.58
CA GLY A 72 2.60 -23.89 -11.49
C GLY A 72 2.27 -22.99 -10.29
N PHE A 73 2.97 -21.86 -10.19
CA PHE A 73 2.90 -20.95 -9.04
C PHE A 73 2.06 -19.70 -9.26
N SER A 74 1.33 -19.57 -10.36
CA SER A 74 0.64 -18.31 -10.74
C SER A 74 -0.31 -17.76 -9.67
N ARG A 75 -0.87 -18.62 -8.82
CA ARG A 75 -1.75 -18.22 -7.70
C ARG A 75 -1.01 -17.53 -6.55
N ALA A 76 0.31 -17.67 -6.46
CA ALA A 76 1.13 -17.10 -5.40
C ALA A 76 0.89 -15.59 -5.25
N ARG A 77 0.78 -14.85 -6.37
CA ARG A 77 0.50 -13.39 -6.34
C ARG A 77 -0.71 -13.05 -5.48
N TYR A 78 -1.83 -13.79 -5.62
CA TYR A 78 -3.04 -13.56 -4.84
C TYR A 78 -2.84 -13.88 -3.36
N VAL A 79 -2.09 -14.94 -3.04
CA VAL A 79 -1.76 -15.30 -1.66
C VAL A 79 -0.94 -14.19 -0.99
N TYR A 80 0.10 -13.69 -1.64
CA TYR A 80 0.91 -12.60 -1.09
C TYR A 80 0.16 -11.27 -1.02
N SER A 81 -0.75 -10.99 -1.97
CA SER A 81 -1.67 -9.85 -1.87
C SER A 81 -2.63 -9.99 -0.67
N LEU A 82 -3.12 -11.19 -0.40
CA LEU A 82 -3.96 -11.44 0.78
C LEU A 82 -3.18 -11.28 2.08
N ILE A 83 -1.94 -11.80 2.16
CA ILE A 83 -1.06 -11.62 3.32
C ILE A 83 -0.79 -10.13 3.57
N SER A 84 -0.51 -9.36 2.51
CA SER A 84 -0.35 -7.91 2.56
C SER A 84 -1.60 -7.22 3.14
N GLY A 85 -2.78 -7.51 2.57
CA GLY A 85 -4.05 -6.93 3.02
C GLY A 85 -4.37 -7.26 4.48
N ILE A 86 -4.15 -8.51 4.88
CA ILE A 86 -4.27 -8.96 6.27
C ILE A 86 -3.28 -8.20 7.17
N GLY A 87 -2.01 -8.08 6.76
CA GLY A 87 -0.98 -7.36 7.53
C GLY A 87 -1.34 -5.91 7.79
N ILE A 88 -1.73 -5.17 6.74
CA ILE A 88 -2.16 -3.76 6.86
C ILE A 88 -3.40 -3.66 7.74
N PHE A 89 -4.37 -4.57 7.56
CA PHE A 89 -5.60 -4.58 8.36
C PHE A 89 -5.30 -4.80 9.84
N PHE A 90 -4.53 -5.83 10.20
CA PHE A 90 -4.23 -6.12 11.61
C PHE A 90 -3.33 -5.07 12.25
N LEU A 91 -2.33 -4.54 11.54
CA LEU A 91 -1.49 -3.44 12.05
C LEU A 91 -2.32 -2.17 12.25
N GLY A 92 -3.11 -1.77 11.24
CA GLY A 92 -3.95 -0.59 11.31
C GLY A 92 -5.01 -0.70 12.40
N CYS A 93 -5.71 -1.84 12.47
CA CYS A 93 -6.69 -2.13 13.51
C CYS A 93 -6.04 -2.17 14.90
N GLY A 94 -4.91 -2.86 15.05
CA GLY A 94 -4.19 -2.96 16.33
C GLY A 94 -3.75 -1.60 16.86
N VAL A 95 -3.14 -0.76 16.01
CA VAL A 95 -2.73 0.60 16.38
C VAL A 95 -3.94 1.47 16.72
N THR A 96 -5.02 1.38 15.95
CA THR A 96 -6.24 2.17 16.17
C THR A 96 -6.94 1.76 17.46
N VAL A 97 -7.08 0.45 17.71
CA VAL A 97 -7.69 -0.09 18.94
C VAL A 97 -6.83 0.26 20.14
N TYR A 98 -5.50 0.12 20.04
CA TYR A 98 -4.58 0.51 21.09
C TYR A 98 -4.71 2.00 21.43
N HIS A 99 -4.65 2.88 20.42
CA HIS A 99 -4.83 4.32 20.63
C HIS A 99 -6.23 4.65 21.14
N GLY A 100 -7.27 3.97 20.67
CA GLY A 100 -8.65 4.15 21.12
C GLY A 100 -8.81 3.81 22.60
N ILE A 101 -8.35 2.63 23.02
CA ILE A 101 -8.37 2.20 24.43
C ILE A 101 -7.53 3.15 25.29
N ASN A 102 -6.33 3.51 24.83
CA ASN A 102 -5.46 4.43 25.56
C ASN A 102 -6.09 5.83 25.69
N SER A 103 -6.80 6.31 24.67
CA SER A 103 -7.49 7.61 24.70
C SER A 103 -8.69 7.61 25.66
N ILE A 104 -9.33 6.46 25.88
CA ILE A 104 -10.40 6.31 26.87
C ILE A 104 -9.80 6.31 28.29
N MET A 105 -8.70 5.60 28.52
CA MET A 105 -8.05 5.53 29.84
C MET A 105 -7.33 6.82 30.22
N TYR A 106 -6.72 7.51 29.26
CA TYR A 106 -6.00 8.76 29.44
C TYR A 106 -6.51 9.79 28.43
N PRO A 107 -7.60 10.52 28.73
CA PRO A 107 -8.19 11.49 27.82
C PRO A 107 -7.16 12.57 27.46
N PRO A 108 -6.72 12.64 26.19
CA PRO A 108 -5.81 13.69 25.77
C PRO A 108 -6.54 15.04 25.76
N ILE A 109 -5.82 16.11 26.10
CA ILE A 109 -6.34 17.47 25.98
C ILE A 109 -6.43 17.79 24.48
N LEU A 110 -7.65 17.82 23.95
CA LEU A 110 -7.93 18.13 22.55
C LEU A 110 -7.62 19.61 22.27
N SER A 111 -6.44 19.90 21.75
CA SER A 111 -5.98 21.28 21.54
C SER A 111 -6.56 21.94 20.28
N HIS A 112 -6.96 21.19 19.23
CA HIS A 112 -7.39 21.79 17.95
C HIS A 112 -8.45 20.97 17.16
N LEU A 113 -9.68 20.88 17.67
CA LEU A 113 -10.83 20.22 16.99
C LEU A 113 -11.08 20.69 15.54
N PRO A 114 -11.08 22.00 15.21
CA PRO A 114 -11.40 22.46 13.86
C PRO A 114 -10.41 21.97 12.81
N ALA A 115 -9.12 21.92 13.15
CA ALA A 115 -8.07 21.42 12.26
C ALA A 115 -8.29 19.93 11.93
N ALA A 116 -8.70 19.12 12.91
CA ALA A 116 -9.02 17.71 12.69
C ALA A 116 -10.19 17.53 11.70
N PHE A 117 -11.25 18.33 11.80
CA PHE A 117 -12.37 18.27 10.86
C PHE A 117 -11.98 18.68 9.43
N VAL A 118 -11.13 19.69 9.28
CA VAL A 118 -10.63 20.09 7.96
C VAL A 118 -9.80 18.97 7.33
N VAL A 119 -8.93 18.33 8.10
CA VAL A 119 -8.12 17.20 7.63
C VAL A 119 -9.01 16.02 7.23
N LEU A 120 -10.02 15.68 8.03
CA LEU A 120 -10.97 14.60 7.70
C LEU A 120 -11.75 14.90 6.41
N ALA A 121 -12.25 16.13 6.25
CA ALA A 121 -12.94 16.53 5.05
C ALA A 121 -12.02 16.50 3.81
N GLY A 122 -10.78 16.97 3.95
CA GLY A 122 -9.77 16.91 2.90
C GLY A 122 -9.43 15.47 2.50
N SER A 123 -9.21 14.59 3.48
CA SER A 123 -8.95 13.17 3.27
C SER A 123 -10.10 12.48 2.54
N LEU A 124 -11.35 12.75 2.94
CA LEU A 124 -12.53 12.20 2.26
C LEU A 124 -12.61 12.62 0.79
N LEU A 125 -12.31 13.88 0.47
CA LEU A 125 -12.31 14.38 -0.91
C LEU A 125 -11.20 13.75 -1.75
N VAL A 126 -9.99 13.64 -1.20
CA VAL A 126 -8.84 13.06 -1.90
C VAL A 126 -9.05 11.57 -2.15
N GLU A 127 -9.46 10.81 -1.13
CA GLU A 127 -9.75 9.38 -1.29
C GLU A 127 -10.91 9.15 -2.25
N GLY A 128 -11.96 9.96 -2.17
CA GLY A 128 -13.09 9.90 -3.09
C GLY A 128 -12.65 10.13 -4.54
N ALA A 129 -11.79 11.11 -4.80
CA ALA A 129 -11.24 11.37 -6.14
C ALA A 129 -10.38 10.20 -6.64
N THR A 130 -9.51 9.64 -5.79
CA THR A 130 -8.69 8.48 -6.12
C THR A 130 -9.55 7.25 -6.43
N LEU A 131 -10.62 7.01 -5.68
CA LEU A 131 -11.55 5.91 -5.93
C LEU A 131 -12.23 6.08 -7.30
N ILE A 132 -12.70 7.29 -7.61
CA ILE A 132 -13.31 7.58 -8.93
C ILE A 132 -12.29 7.37 -10.05
N ALA A 133 -11.04 7.81 -9.88
CA ALA A 133 -9.98 7.61 -10.85
C ALA A 133 -9.68 6.11 -11.06
N ALA A 134 -9.61 5.33 -9.99
CA ALA A 134 -9.40 3.89 -10.06
C ALA A 134 -10.55 3.18 -10.80
N ILE A 135 -11.81 3.53 -10.51
CA ILE A 135 -12.98 2.97 -11.21
C ILE A 135 -12.94 3.32 -12.70
N ARG A 136 -12.63 4.58 -13.05
CA ARG A 136 -12.49 5.01 -14.45
C ARG A 136 -11.38 4.25 -15.16
N GLN A 137 -10.24 4.03 -14.48
CA GLN A 137 -9.13 3.25 -15.04
C GLN A 137 -9.56 1.81 -15.35
N VAL A 138 -10.28 1.17 -14.44
CA VAL A 138 -10.83 -0.18 -14.64
C VAL A 138 -11.81 -0.19 -15.81
N GLN A 139 -12.70 0.81 -15.92
CA GLN A 139 -13.65 0.92 -17.04
C GLN A 139 -12.96 1.11 -18.40
N ILE A 140 -11.94 1.96 -18.47
CA ILE A 140 -11.14 2.18 -19.69
C ILE A 140 -10.41 0.90 -20.09
N SER A 141 -9.74 0.24 -19.14
CA SER A 141 -9.05 -1.03 -19.40
C SER A 141 -9.99 -2.17 -19.80
N ALA A 142 -11.22 -2.21 -19.28
CA ALA A 142 -12.24 -3.17 -19.71
C ALA A 142 -12.71 -2.91 -21.16
N ALA A 143 -12.90 -1.64 -21.53
CA ALA A 143 -13.30 -1.23 -22.88
C ALA A 143 -12.23 -1.56 -23.93
N GLU A 144 -10.94 -1.38 -23.60
CA GLU A 144 -9.81 -1.76 -24.47
C GLU A 144 -9.70 -3.28 -24.68
N THR A 145 -10.15 -4.08 -23.72
CA THR A 145 -10.03 -5.55 -23.75
C THR A 145 -11.28 -6.25 -24.34
N LYS A 146 -12.33 -5.50 -24.73
CA LYS A 146 -13.64 -6.04 -25.20
C LYS A 146 -14.28 -7.07 -24.25
N MET A 147 -14.13 -6.90 -22.93
CA MET A 147 -14.78 -7.75 -21.92
C MET A 147 -15.79 -6.92 -21.11
N SER A 148 -16.89 -7.56 -20.68
CA SER A 148 -17.94 -6.93 -19.87
C SER A 148 -17.42 -6.61 -18.46
N PHE A 149 -17.93 -5.56 -17.80
CA PHE A 149 -17.53 -5.15 -16.43
C PHE A 149 -17.70 -6.25 -15.37
N LYS A 150 -18.52 -7.28 -15.65
CA LYS A 150 -18.73 -8.44 -14.77
C LYS A 150 -17.72 -9.58 -14.98
N ASP A 151 -16.96 -9.53 -16.07
CA ASP A 151 -16.02 -10.57 -16.48
C ASP A 151 -14.54 -10.20 -16.19
N PHE A 152 -14.31 -9.03 -15.57
CA PHE A 152 -12.99 -8.48 -15.21
C PHE A 152 -12.84 -8.39 -13.69
#